data_AF-A0A174ZC71-F1
#
_entry.id   AF-A0A174ZC71-F1
#
_cell.length_a   1.000
_cell.length_b   1.000
_cell.length_c   1.000
_cell.angle_alpha   90.00
_cell.angle_beta   90.00
_cell.angle_gamma   90.00
#
_symmetry.space_group_name_H-M   'P 1'
#
loop_
_entity.id
_entity.type
_entity.pdbx_description
1 polymer ?
#
loop_
_entity_poly.entity_id
_entity_poly.type
_entity_poly.pdbx_seq_one_letter_code
_entity_poly.pdbx_strand_id
1 'polypeptide(L)'
;MRLYKMELFKLFQNKIFKIGMLAATGLLFLYFWFAEVGGEIATVDGKFYSGYEAVQMNRKITEEFEGDLTDEKVNQIIEKYGLPTKLEENMPGWRDGNFLNDFGTRYFTNGAWENGVLPTERYSLGETELGKAYDEIGKTPYLAYTTGWKVFVEML
;
A
#
# COMPACT_ATOMS: atom_id res chain seq x y z
N MET A 1 25.21 -26.28 23.47
CA MET A 1 25.23 -25.05 22.63
C MET A 1 26.47 -24.84 21.74
N ARG A 2 27.53 -25.66 21.78
CA ARG A 2 28.74 -25.44 20.95
C ARG A 2 28.62 -26.04 19.54
N LEU A 3 27.91 -27.15 19.40
CA LEU A 3 27.69 -27.87 18.14
C LEU A 3 26.90 -27.05 17.11
N TYR A 4 25.76 -26.45 17.51
CA TYR A 4 24.94 -25.66 16.58
C TYR A 4 25.71 -24.47 15.98
N LYS A 5 26.52 -23.77 16.79
CA LYS A 5 27.35 -22.65 16.33
C LYS A 5 28.38 -23.07 15.28
N MET A 6 28.95 -24.27 15.45
CA MET A 6 29.98 -24.81 14.56
C MET A 6 29.40 -25.28 13.23
N GLU A 7 28.22 -25.93 13.25
CA GLU A 7 27.49 -26.31 12.04
C GLU A 7 27.00 -25.08 11.26
N LEU A 8 26.49 -24.05 11.96
CA LEU A 8 26.14 -22.77 11.33
C LEU A 8 27.36 -22.14 10.66
N PHE A 9 28.52 -22.13 11.34
CA PHE A 9 29.75 -21.57 10.81
C PHE A 9 30.22 -22.29 9.54
N LYS A 10 30.16 -23.63 9.50
CA LYS A 10 30.49 -24.42 8.30
C LYS A 10 29.56 -24.10 7.14
N LEU A 11 28.26 -23.99 7.41
CA LEU A 11 27.26 -23.64 6.42
C LEU A 11 27.56 -22.26 5.80
N PHE A 12 27.82 -21.25 6.65
CA PHE A 12 28.19 -19.91 6.20
C PHE A 12 29.55 -19.82 5.51
N GLN A 13 30.46 -20.79 5.66
CA GLN A 13 31.72 -20.84 4.89
C GLN A 13 31.60 -21.57 3.56
N ASN A 14 30.55 -22.36 3.35
CA ASN A 14 30.31 -23.09 2.12
C ASN A 14 29.97 -22.12 0.96
N LYS A 15 30.75 -22.19 -0.13
CA LYS A 15 30.58 -21.34 -1.32
C LYS A 15 29.21 -21.53 -1.98
N ILE A 16 28.69 -22.76 -2.03
CA ILE A 16 27.37 -23.05 -2.61
C ILE A 16 26.27 -22.39 -1.78
N PHE A 17 26.38 -22.48 -0.45
CA PHE A 17 25.42 -21.85 0.45
C PHE A 17 25.43 -20.32 0.31
N LYS A 18 26.60 -19.69 0.22
CA LYS A 18 26.72 -18.24 -0.04
C LYS A 18 26.08 -17.84 -1.35
N ILE A 19 26.33 -18.59 -2.43
CA ILE A 19 25.72 -18.32 -3.75
C ILE A 19 24.21 -18.51 -3.68
N GLY A 20 23.72 -19.57 -3.02
CA GLY A 20 22.30 -19.81 -2.83
C GLY A 20 21.62 -18.69 -2.05
N MET A 21 22.26 -18.19 -0.99
CA MET A 21 21.76 -17.06 -0.21
C MET A 21 21.71 -15.77 -1.04
N LEU A 22 22.76 -15.49 -1.81
CA LEU A 22 22.79 -14.33 -2.72
C LEU A 22 21.72 -14.45 -3.81
N ALA A 23 21.52 -15.63 -4.39
CA ALA A 23 20.49 -15.88 -5.40
C ALA A 23 19.08 -15.71 -4.82
N ALA A 24 18.81 -16.27 -3.63
CA ALA A 24 17.53 -16.09 -2.95
C ALA A 24 17.26 -14.61 -2.62
N THR A 25 18.27 -13.89 -2.13
CA THR A 25 18.18 -12.45 -1.86
C THR A 25 17.93 -11.66 -3.14
N GLY A 26 18.63 -11.99 -4.23
CA GLY A 26 18.43 -11.38 -5.54
C GLY A 26 17.02 -11.60 -6.09
N LEU A 27 16.48 -12.82 -5.95
CA LEU A 27 15.10 -13.15 -6.34
C LEU A 27 14.09 -12.37 -5.50
N LEU A 28 14.31 -12.21 -4.20
CA LEU A 28 13.46 -11.38 -3.34
C LEU A 28 13.48 -9.91 -3.77
N PHE A 29 14.66 -9.36 -4.10
CA PHE A 29 14.77 -7.99 -4.62
C PHE A 29 14.07 -7.82 -5.96
N LEU A 30 14.22 -8.78 -6.88
CA LEU A 30 13.53 -8.76 -8.17
C LEU A 30 12.02 -8.82 -7.98
N TYR A 31 11.54 -9.70 -7.10
CA TYR A 31 10.12 -9.77 -6.76
C TYR A 31 9.62 -8.43 -6.21
N PHE A 32 10.30 -7.83 -5.23
CA PHE A 32 9.93 -6.53 -4.68
C PHE A 32 9.94 -5.43 -5.76
N TRP A 33 10.94 -5.42 -6.64
CA TRP A 33 11.03 -4.43 -7.72
C TRP A 33 9.86 -4.53 -8.71
N PHE A 34 9.48 -5.74 -9.12
CA PHE A 34 8.41 -5.93 -10.11
C PHE A 34 7.01 -5.92 -9.50
N ALA A 35 6.82 -6.59 -8.36
CA ALA A 35 5.51 -6.77 -7.74
C ALA A 35 5.10 -5.58 -6.88
N GLU A 36 5.99 -5.07 -6.01
CA GLU A 36 5.65 -3.97 -5.10
C GLU A 36 5.86 -2.61 -5.73
N VAL A 37 6.99 -2.40 -6.41
CA VAL A 37 7.32 -1.08 -6.95
C VAL A 37 6.76 -0.90 -8.35
N GLY A 38 6.85 -1.93 -9.20
CA GLY A 38 6.51 -1.83 -10.62
C GLY A 38 5.05 -1.48 -10.90
N GLY A 39 4.12 -1.90 -10.03
CA GLY A 39 2.68 -1.60 -10.16
C GLY A 39 2.25 -0.25 -9.59
N GLU A 40 3.12 0.42 -8.84
CA GLU A 40 2.75 1.65 -8.14
C GLU A 40 2.54 2.81 -9.11
N ILE A 41 1.47 3.56 -8.84
CA ILE A 41 1.09 4.75 -9.59
C ILE A 41 0.68 5.85 -8.61
N ALA A 42 0.84 7.09 -9.05
CA ALA A 42 0.28 8.25 -8.37
C ALA A 42 -0.01 9.33 -9.39
N THR A 43 -1.21 9.91 -9.33
CA THR A 43 -1.53 11.16 -10.01
C THR A 43 -1.74 12.25 -8.96
N VAL A 44 -0.92 13.29 -9.04
CA VAL A 44 -0.95 14.45 -8.14
C VAL A 44 -0.87 15.71 -8.98
N ASP A 45 -1.82 16.63 -8.81
CA ASP A 45 -1.93 17.89 -9.56
C ASP A 45 -1.90 17.69 -11.09
N GLY A 46 -2.53 16.61 -11.57
CA GLY A 46 -2.58 16.25 -12.99
C GLY A 46 -1.28 15.65 -13.55
N LYS A 47 -0.23 15.50 -12.74
CA LYS A 47 1.02 14.83 -13.13
C LYS A 47 0.99 13.37 -12.68
N PHE A 48 1.26 12.48 -13.65
CA PHE A 48 1.36 11.04 -13.44
C PHE A 48 2.79 10.63 -13.05
N TYR A 49 2.89 9.73 -12.07
CA TYR A 49 4.10 9.10 -11.58
C TYR A 49 3.90 7.58 -11.59
N SER A 50 4.97 6.82 -11.81
CA SER A 50 4.96 5.36 -11.74
C SER A 50 6.21 4.81 -11.06
N GLY A 51 6.14 3.56 -10.63
CA GLY A 51 7.30 2.88 -10.06
C GLY A 51 7.76 3.51 -8.75
N TYR A 52 9.08 3.62 -8.59
CA TYR A 52 9.66 4.22 -7.40
C TYR A 52 9.33 5.70 -7.23
N GLU A 53 9.12 6.44 -8.32
CA GLU A 53 8.70 7.85 -8.23
C GLU A 53 7.28 7.99 -7.67
N ALA A 54 6.38 7.07 -8.03
CA ALA A 54 5.05 7.00 -7.42
C ALA A 54 5.12 6.68 -5.94
N VAL A 55 5.98 5.74 -5.53
CA VAL A 55 6.22 5.41 -4.11
C VAL A 55 6.67 6.64 -3.32
N GLN A 56 7.66 7.38 -3.85
CA GLN A 56 8.15 8.61 -3.21
C GLN A 56 7.05 9.67 -3.12
N MET A 57 6.26 9.83 -4.18
CA MET A 57 5.18 10.81 -4.21
C MET A 57 4.06 10.46 -3.23
N ASN A 58 3.57 9.22 -3.27
CA ASN A 58 2.53 8.72 -2.37
C ASN A 58 2.97 8.83 -0.90
N ARG A 59 4.23 8.50 -0.58
CA ARG A 59 4.77 8.71 0.76
C ARG A 59 4.74 10.18 1.16
N LYS A 60 5.26 11.06 0.31
CA LYS A 60 5.33 12.50 0.56
C LYS A 60 3.94 13.13 0.79
N ILE A 61 2.95 12.78 -0.03
CA ILE A 61 1.59 13.34 0.16
C ILE A 61 0.92 12.77 1.41
N THR A 62 1.24 11.53 1.79
CA THR A 62 0.63 10.88 2.97
C THR A 62 1.17 11.45 4.27
N GLU A 63 2.41 11.93 4.32
CA GLU A 63 3.02 12.56 5.50
C GLU A 63 2.16 13.71 6.06
N GLU A 64 1.44 14.45 5.20
CA GLU A 64 0.55 15.54 5.61
C GLU A 64 -0.68 15.04 6.39
N PHE A 65 -1.15 13.83 6.08
CA PHE A 65 -2.36 13.24 6.66
C PHE A 65 -2.06 12.12 7.65
N GLU A 66 -0.78 11.81 7.90
CA GLU A 66 -0.39 10.74 8.80
C GLU A 66 -0.95 10.97 10.22
N GLY A 67 -1.39 9.91 10.89
CA GLY A 67 -1.94 9.98 12.24
C GLY A 67 -3.35 9.41 12.35
N ASP A 68 -4.01 9.68 13.47
CA ASP A 68 -5.38 9.23 13.74
C ASP A 68 -6.33 9.64 12.60
N LEU A 69 -7.11 8.66 12.15
CA LEU A 69 -8.06 8.81 11.05
C LEU A 69 -9.40 9.32 11.60
N THR A 70 -9.91 10.38 10.98
CA THR A 70 -11.20 11.00 11.31
C THR A 70 -11.95 11.33 10.03
N ASP A 71 -13.27 11.53 10.12
CA ASP A 71 -14.10 11.99 8.99
C ASP A 71 -13.59 13.29 8.39
N GLU A 72 -13.16 14.23 9.24
CA GLU A 72 -12.57 15.50 8.83
C GLU A 72 -11.32 15.29 7.95
N LYS A 73 -10.43 14.39 8.37
CA LYS A 73 -9.22 14.07 7.62
C LYS A 73 -9.53 13.43 6.27
N VAL A 74 -10.52 12.52 6.23
CA VAL A 74 -10.99 11.90 4.98
C VAL A 74 -11.58 12.94 4.04
N ASN A 75 -12.38 13.87 4.55
CA ASN A 75 -12.94 14.97 3.75
C ASN A 75 -11.83 15.86 3.18
N GLN A 76 -10.83 16.23 3.97
CA GLN A 76 -9.69 17.02 3.50
C GLN A 76 -8.90 16.31 2.38
N ILE A 77 -8.71 14.99 2.50
CA ILE A 77 -8.09 14.18 1.44
C ILE A 77 -8.90 14.26 0.15
N ILE A 78 -10.22 14.05 0.24
CA ILE A 78 -11.10 14.04 -0.93
C ILE A 78 -11.24 15.44 -1.54
N GLU A 79 -11.27 16.49 -0.74
CA GLU A 79 -11.28 17.87 -1.24
C GLU A 79 -9.99 18.22 -1.99
N LYS A 80 -8.84 17.75 -1.48
CA LYS A 80 -7.53 18.02 -2.06
C LYS A 80 -7.25 17.23 -3.33
N TYR A 81 -7.55 15.93 -3.33
CA TYR A 81 -7.17 15.02 -4.40
C TYR A 81 -8.33 14.55 -5.28
N GLY A 82 -9.56 14.92 -4.94
CA GLY A 82 -10.76 14.46 -5.63
C GLY A 82 -11.04 12.97 -5.43
N LEU A 83 -12.14 12.51 -6.02
CA LEU A 83 -12.39 11.08 -6.20
C LEU A 83 -11.90 10.67 -7.60
N PRO A 84 -11.14 9.56 -7.73
CA PRO A 84 -10.70 9.05 -9.02
C PRO A 84 -11.87 8.60 -9.88
N THR A 85 -11.69 8.68 -11.20
CA THR A 85 -12.72 8.30 -12.19
C THR A 85 -12.17 7.54 -13.39
N LYS A 86 -10.85 7.53 -13.61
CA LYS A 86 -10.25 6.93 -14.80
C LYS A 86 -9.86 5.49 -14.54
N LEU A 87 -10.39 4.61 -15.37
CA LEU A 87 -10.03 3.20 -15.47
C LEU A 87 -9.43 2.95 -16.84
N GLU A 88 -8.44 2.05 -16.89
CA GLU A 88 -7.87 1.55 -18.14
C GLU A 88 -8.12 0.05 -18.24
N GLU A 89 -8.47 -0.42 -19.43
CA GLU A 89 -8.74 -1.83 -19.67
C GLU A 89 -7.48 -2.67 -19.37
N ASN A 90 -7.65 -3.77 -18.64
CA ASN A 90 -6.59 -4.68 -18.22
C ASN A 90 -5.50 -4.07 -17.30
N MET A 91 -5.74 -2.88 -16.72
CA MET A 91 -4.83 -2.24 -15.78
C MET A 91 -5.46 -2.15 -14.40
N PRO A 92 -4.77 -2.60 -13.33
CA PRO A 92 -5.28 -2.46 -11.97
C PRO A 92 -5.22 -1.01 -11.48
N GLY A 93 -6.15 -0.67 -10.58
CA GLY A 93 -6.20 0.60 -9.88
C GLY A 93 -6.76 1.77 -10.71
N TRP A 94 -7.10 2.85 -10.00
CA TRP A 94 -7.53 4.11 -10.62
C TRP A 94 -6.34 4.84 -11.26
N ARG A 95 -6.44 5.16 -12.56
CA ARG A 95 -5.34 5.74 -13.34
C ARG A 95 -5.09 7.21 -13.03
N ASP A 96 -6.11 7.92 -12.58
CA ASP A 96 -6.04 9.27 -12.03
C ASP A 96 -5.96 9.28 -10.48
N GLY A 97 -5.78 8.11 -9.87
CA GLY A 97 -5.68 7.97 -8.42
C GLY A 97 -4.26 8.14 -7.88
N ASN A 98 -4.19 8.30 -6.57
CA ASN A 98 -3.00 8.19 -5.71
C ASN A 98 -3.38 7.40 -4.46
N PHE A 99 -2.41 7.12 -3.59
CA PHE A 99 -2.65 6.31 -2.38
C PHE A 99 -3.82 6.83 -1.51
N LEU A 100 -3.92 8.15 -1.33
CA LEU A 100 -4.88 8.74 -0.40
C LEU A 100 -6.31 8.74 -0.95
N ASN A 101 -6.50 9.14 -2.22
CA ASN A 101 -7.85 9.12 -2.79
C ASN A 101 -8.33 7.72 -3.19
N ASP A 102 -7.42 6.78 -3.48
CA ASP A 102 -7.76 5.36 -3.60
C ASP A 102 -8.21 4.79 -2.25
N PHE A 103 -7.49 5.08 -1.16
CA PHE A 103 -7.90 4.74 0.20
C PHE A 103 -9.28 5.32 0.54
N GLY A 104 -9.48 6.61 0.30
CA GLY A 104 -10.77 7.28 0.53
C GLY A 104 -11.90 6.63 -0.27
N THR A 105 -11.65 6.32 -1.54
CA THR A 105 -12.64 5.67 -2.41
C THR A 105 -12.97 4.27 -1.90
N ARG A 106 -11.95 3.45 -1.62
CA ARG A 106 -12.11 2.04 -1.25
C ARG A 106 -12.87 1.84 0.06
N TYR A 107 -12.64 2.70 1.05
CA TYR A 107 -13.20 2.50 2.39
C TYR A 107 -14.38 3.42 2.71
N PHE A 108 -14.45 4.61 2.10
CA PHE A 108 -15.44 5.65 2.45
C PHE A 108 -16.43 5.94 1.32
N THR A 109 -16.48 5.10 0.28
CA THR A 109 -17.47 5.21 -0.80
C THR A 109 -17.94 3.84 -1.25
N ASN A 110 -18.93 3.80 -2.14
CA ASN A 110 -19.34 2.59 -2.87
C ASN A 110 -18.53 2.32 -4.15
N GLY A 111 -17.53 3.15 -4.46
CA GLY A 111 -16.70 3.00 -5.65
C GLY A 111 -15.66 1.89 -5.49
N ALA A 112 -15.43 1.12 -6.55
CA ALA A 112 -14.40 0.10 -6.59
C ALA A 112 -13.88 -0.04 -8.03
N TRP A 113 -12.56 -0.04 -8.19
CA TRP A 113 -11.96 -0.17 -9.51
C TRP A 113 -12.02 -1.62 -10.02
N GLU A 114 -12.01 -2.60 -9.11
CA GLU A 114 -12.02 -4.03 -9.42
C GLU A 114 -13.26 -4.46 -10.23
N ASN A 115 -14.39 -3.79 -10.01
CA ASN A 115 -15.66 -4.01 -10.72
C ASN A 115 -16.09 -2.81 -11.57
N GLY A 116 -15.26 -1.77 -11.68
CA GLY A 116 -15.51 -0.58 -12.47
C GLY A 116 -16.64 0.31 -11.96
N VAL A 117 -16.99 0.23 -10.67
CA VAL A 117 -18.04 1.05 -10.07
C VAL A 117 -17.46 2.40 -9.66
N LEU A 118 -17.96 3.47 -10.26
CA LEU A 118 -17.60 4.84 -9.87
C LEU A 118 -18.25 5.20 -8.53
N PRO A 119 -17.55 5.97 -7.67
CA PRO A 119 -18.10 6.38 -6.38
C PRO A 119 -19.25 7.37 -6.55
N THR A 120 -20.44 7.02 -6.03
CA THR A 120 -21.64 7.88 -6.02
C THR A 120 -22.13 8.21 -4.61
N GLU A 121 -21.75 7.40 -3.63
CA GLU A 121 -22.13 7.57 -2.22
C GLU A 121 -20.87 7.72 -1.35
N ARG A 122 -21.00 8.44 -0.23
CA ARG A 122 -19.94 8.58 0.77
C ARG A 122 -20.42 8.09 2.11
N TYR A 123 -19.50 7.52 2.87
CA TYR A 123 -19.71 6.97 4.20
C TYR A 123 -18.85 7.73 5.20
N SER A 124 -19.39 7.96 6.39
CA SER A 124 -18.61 8.35 7.56
C SER A 124 -17.85 7.14 8.13
N LEU A 125 -16.79 7.37 8.90
CA LEU A 125 -15.95 6.35 9.48
C LEU A 125 -16.77 5.29 10.22
N GLY A 126 -17.74 5.70 11.05
CA GLY A 126 -18.60 4.78 11.80
C GLY A 126 -19.54 3.91 10.94
N GLU A 127 -19.79 4.31 9.69
CA GLU A 127 -20.59 3.52 8.74
C GLU A 127 -19.73 2.46 8.00
N THR A 128 -18.42 2.69 7.92
CA THR A 128 -17.48 1.78 7.26
C THR A 128 -17.19 0.52 8.08
N GLU A 129 -16.85 -0.58 7.40
CA GLU A 129 -16.36 -1.80 8.08
C GLU A 129 -15.04 -1.54 8.83
N LEU A 130 -14.21 -0.61 8.34
CA LEU A 130 -12.99 -0.18 9.02
C LEU A 130 -13.30 0.45 10.37
N GLY A 131 -14.24 1.40 10.43
CA GLY A 131 -14.63 2.05 11.68
C GLY A 131 -15.24 1.07 12.67
N LYS A 132 -16.17 0.22 12.23
CA LYS A 132 -16.78 -0.83 13.07
C LYS A 132 -15.73 -1.74 13.69
N ALA A 133 -14.75 -2.20 12.91
CA ALA A 133 -13.68 -3.07 13.39
C ALA A 133 -12.80 -2.39 14.46
N TYR A 134 -12.56 -1.09 14.33
CA TYR A 134 -11.76 -0.31 15.29
C TYR A 134 -12.55 0.07 16.56
N ASP A 135 -13.85 0.31 16.44
CA ASP A 135 -14.76 0.53 17.56
C ASP A 135 -14.86 -0.72 18.45
N GLU A 136 -14.91 -1.92 17.87
CA GLU A 136 -14.93 -3.19 18.61
C GLU A 136 -13.71 -3.40 19.52
N ILE A 137 -12.55 -2.92 19.09
CA ILE A 137 -11.28 -3.03 19.84
C ILE A 137 -10.96 -1.78 20.66
N GLY A 138 -11.84 -0.77 20.65
CA GLY A 138 -11.68 0.49 21.38
C GLY A 138 -10.45 1.30 20.96
N LYS A 139 -10.11 1.30 19.66
CA LYS A 139 -8.97 2.04 19.11
C LYS A 139 -9.41 2.95 17.96
N THR A 140 -8.57 3.93 17.65
CA THR A 140 -8.74 4.76 16.45
C THR A 140 -7.85 4.22 15.32
N PRO A 141 -8.35 4.14 14.07
CA PRO A 141 -7.52 3.78 12.94
C PRO A 141 -6.39 4.81 12.73
N TYR A 142 -5.18 4.34 12.45
CA TYR A 142 -4.04 5.20 12.14
C TYR A 142 -3.78 5.18 10.63
N LEU A 143 -3.81 6.34 9.99
CA LEU A 143 -3.49 6.51 8.57
C LEU A 143 -1.98 6.68 8.40
N ALA A 144 -1.38 5.85 7.55
CA ALA A 144 0.01 5.96 7.12
C ALA A 144 0.17 5.38 5.71
N TYR A 145 1.31 5.65 5.06
CA TYR A 145 1.64 5.01 3.80
C TYR A 145 2.05 3.55 4.03
N THR A 146 1.29 2.59 3.50
CA THR A 146 1.45 1.15 3.80
C THR A 146 1.85 0.28 2.61
N THR A 147 1.93 0.83 1.40
CA THR A 147 2.39 0.08 0.23
C THR A 147 3.81 -0.47 0.46
N GLY A 148 4.08 -1.71 0.04
CA GLY A 148 5.34 -2.42 0.29
C GLY A 148 5.26 -3.34 1.51
N TRP A 149 4.37 -3.06 2.46
CA TRP A 149 4.06 -3.95 3.60
C TRP A 149 2.81 -4.80 3.36
N LYS A 150 1.96 -4.40 2.42
CA LYS A 150 0.70 -5.08 2.10
C LYS A 150 0.93 -6.55 1.71
N VAL A 151 1.97 -6.86 0.94
CA VAL A 151 2.32 -8.25 0.62
C VAL A 151 2.77 -9.06 1.83
N PHE A 152 3.46 -8.46 2.81
CA PHE A 152 3.80 -9.19 4.03
C PHE A 152 2.57 -9.49 4.89
N VAL A 153 1.54 -8.64 4.86
CA VAL A 153 0.28 -8.86 5.57
C VAL A 153 -0.62 -9.86 4.83
N GLU A 154 -0.66 -9.82 3.49
CA GLU A 154 -1.43 -10.77 2.67
C GLU A 154 -0.80 -12.17 2.61
N MET A 155 0.49 -12.31 2.95
CA MET A 155 1.21 -13.59 3.02
C MET A 155 1.19 -14.27 4.40
N LEU A 156 0.65 -13.61 5.44
CA LEU A 156 0.54 -14.14 6.82
C LEU A 156 -0.86 -14.72 7.08
#